data_AF-A0A948BM46-F1
#
_entry.id   AF-A0A948BM46-F1
#
_cell.length_a   1.000
_cell.length_b   1.000
_cell.length_c   1.000
_cell.angle_alpha   90.00
_cell.angle_beta   90.00
_cell.angle_gamma   90.00
#
_symmetry.space_group_name_H-M   'P 1'
#
loop_
_entity.id
_entity.type
_entity.pdbx_description
1 polymer ?
#
loop_
_entity_poly.entity_id
_entity_poly.type
_entity_poly.pdbx_seq_one_letter_code
_entity_poly.pdbx_strand_id
1 'polypeptide(L)'
;MQNRQINPKQGLIPFSILVVGISSLLFLYLYLGKEPTVEIHGFRKEVAEIFGMAGFCALALIYGRSILKLILNEGTFLQRIIPDDHYDRSLSASRKLLAFLNRTHKHVGATAIVIMATHALLMGPARWNPFLISVLCLLAWQGIFGIFLVVRFPINTLKKHGRMAHAQLYTGVMIGVFAAFGHLLV
;
A
#
# COMPACT_ATOMS: atom_id res chain seq x y z
N MET A 1 12.57 -26.74 21.53
CA MET A 1 12.41 -26.25 20.14
C MET A 1 12.62 -24.74 20.15
N GLN A 2 13.74 -24.28 19.58
CA GLN A 2 14.16 -22.88 19.60
C GLN A 2 13.24 -22.05 18.69
N ASN A 3 12.43 -21.17 19.27
CA ASN A 3 11.53 -20.28 18.54
C ASN A 3 12.38 -19.25 17.79
N ARG A 4 12.82 -19.56 16.56
CA ARG A 4 13.44 -18.59 15.64
C ARG A 4 12.40 -17.51 15.40
N GLN A 5 12.54 -16.36 16.06
CA GLN A 5 11.84 -15.16 15.67
C GLN A 5 12.38 -14.75 14.28
N ILE A 6 11.71 -15.21 13.22
CA ILE A 6 11.99 -14.78 11.85
C ILE A 6 11.82 -13.27 11.84
N ASN A 7 12.93 -12.55 11.63
CA ASN A 7 12.90 -11.10 11.58
C ASN A 7 12.13 -10.74 10.32
N PRO A 8 10.97 -10.06 10.40
CA PRO A 8 10.11 -9.87 9.23
C PRO A 8 10.77 -9.09 8.09
N LYS A 9 11.82 -8.31 8.37
CA LYS A 9 12.68 -7.69 7.36
C LYS A 9 13.33 -8.74 6.42
N GLN A 10 13.59 -9.94 6.92
CA GLN A 10 14.14 -11.06 6.15
C GLN A 10 13.12 -11.66 5.17
N GLY A 11 11.81 -11.49 5.40
CA GLY A 11 10.76 -11.98 4.50
C GLY A 11 10.34 -10.96 3.43
N LEU A 12 10.30 -9.67 3.80
CA LEU A 12 9.81 -8.62 2.90
C LEU A 12 10.74 -8.40 1.70
N ILE A 13 12.05 -8.36 1.91
CA ILE A 13 13.02 -8.14 0.82
C ILE A 13 12.96 -9.24 -0.25
N PRO A 14 13.11 -10.54 0.09
CA PRO A 14 13.05 -11.59 -0.92
C PRO A 14 11.66 -11.69 -1.56
N PHE A 15 10.58 -11.41 -0.82
CA PHE A 15 9.24 -11.30 -1.40
C PHE A 15 9.16 -10.18 -2.44
N SER A 16 9.64 -8.98 -2.13
CA SER A 16 9.64 -7.85 -3.06
C SER A 16 10.45 -8.16 -4.30
N ILE A 17 11.63 -8.79 -4.15
CA ILE A 17 12.46 -9.23 -5.29
C ILE A 17 11.71 -10.23 -6.15
N LEU A 18 11.05 -11.22 -5.55
CA LEU A 18 10.26 -12.21 -6.28
C LEU A 18 9.10 -11.57 -7.03
N VAL A 19 8.34 -10.69 -6.38
CA VAL A 19 7.19 -9.99 -6.99
C VAL A 19 7.66 -9.13 -8.16
N VAL A 20 8.75 -8.38 -8.00
CA VAL A 20 9.35 -7.61 -9.10
C VAL A 20 9.81 -8.52 -10.21
N GLY A 21 10.51 -9.62 -9.92
CA GLY A 21 10.99 -10.57 -10.94
C GLY A 21 9.87 -11.18 -11.77
N ILE A 22 8.81 -11.68 -11.12
CA ILE A 22 7.62 -12.23 -11.79
C ILE A 22 6.92 -11.13 -12.59
N SER A 23 6.78 -9.93 -12.03
CA SER A 23 6.15 -8.79 -12.72
C SER A 23 6.95 -8.38 -13.95
N SER A 24 8.28 -8.37 -13.89
CA SER A 24 9.13 -8.08 -15.04
C SER A 24 8.94 -9.10 -16.17
N LEU A 25 8.86 -10.39 -15.85
CA LEU A 25 8.61 -11.43 -16.85
C LEU A 25 7.22 -11.28 -17.49
N LEU A 26 6.19 -11.04 -16.69
CA LEU A 26 4.84 -10.79 -17.18
C LEU A 26 4.78 -9.50 -18.02
N PHE A 27 5.47 -8.45 -17.59
CA PHE A 27 5.59 -7.20 -18.34
C PHE A 27 6.20 -7.43 -19.71
N LEU A 28 7.33 -8.16 -19.78
CA LEU A 28 7.97 -8.48 -21.06
C LEU A 28 7.04 -9.26 -21.98
N TYR A 29 6.33 -10.27 -21.44
CA TYR A 29 5.35 -11.03 -22.21
C TYR A 29 4.24 -10.14 -22.79
N LEU A 30 3.65 -9.26 -21.98
CA LEU A 30 2.58 -8.36 -22.40
C LEU A 30 3.07 -7.27 -23.35
N TYR A 31 4.27 -6.74 -23.12
CA TYR A 31 4.87 -5.69 -23.95
C TYR A 31 5.14 -6.18 -25.37
N LEU A 32 5.66 -7.40 -25.52
CA LEU A 32 5.93 -8.00 -26.84
C LEU A 32 4.65 -8.29 -27.64
N GLY A 33 3.51 -8.49 -26.97
CA GLY A 33 2.21 -8.71 -27.59
C GLY A 33 1.34 -7.45 -27.67
N LYS A 34 1.85 -6.27 -27.32
CA LYS A 34 1.05 -5.04 -27.21
C LYS A 34 0.70 -4.50 -28.60
N GLU A 35 -0.60 -4.40 -28.88
CA GLU A 35 -1.08 -3.60 -30.01
C GLU A 35 -1.09 -2.10 -29.64
N PRO A 36 -0.85 -1.18 -30.60
CA PRO A 36 -0.88 0.25 -30.34
C PRO A 36 -2.23 0.69 -29.78
N THR A 37 -2.24 1.18 -28.54
CA THR A 37 -3.44 1.75 -27.92
C THR A 37 -3.62 3.18 -28.38
N VAL A 38 -4.81 3.53 -28.87
CA VAL A 38 -5.15 4.90 -29.26
C VAL A 38 -5.13 5.81 -28.02
N GLU A 39 -4.35 6.90 -28.08
CA GLU A 39 -4.34 7.92 -27.05
C GLU A 39 -5.69 8.66 -27.00
N ILE A 40 -6.43 8.44 -25.92
CA ILE A 40 -7.69 9.17 -25.69
C ILE A 40 -7.34 10.51 -25.02
N HIS A 41 -7.34 11.59 -25.79
CA HIS A 41 -7.30 12.95 -25.24
C HIS A 41 -8.72 13.40 -24.84
N GLY A 42 -8.86 13.99 -23.65
CA GLY A 42 -10.11 14.58 -23.21
C GLY A 42 -10.19 14.80 -21.70
N PHE A 43 -11.19 15.56 -21.27
CA PHE A 43 -11.45 15.94 -19.87
C PHE A 43 -11.42 14.75 -18.89
N ARG A 44 -11.93 13.57 -19.31
CA ARG A 44 -11.90 12.36 -18.48
C ARG A 44 -10.48 11.90 -18.14
N LYS A 45 -9.54 11.98 -19.08
CA LYS A 45 -8.12 11.60 -18.87
C LYS A 45 -7.47 12.56 -17.88
N GLU A 46 -7.68 13.86 -18.05
CA GLU A 46 -7.15 14.89 -17.13
C GLU A 46 -7.66 14.70 -15.70
N VAL A 47 -8.97 14.48 -15.53
CA VAL A 47 -9.54 14.17 -14.21
C VAL A 47 -8.94 12.88 -13.65
N ALA A 48 -8.80 11.82 -14.46
CA ALA A 48 -8.17 10.57 -14.03
C ALA A 48 -6.74 10.80 -13.52
N GLU A 49 -5.95 11.63 -14.20
CA GLU A 49 -4.57 11.96 -13.79
C GLU A 49 -4.54 12.70 -12.45
N ILE A 50 -5.47 13.61 -12.19
CA ILE A 50 -5.61 14.28 -10.88
C ILE A 50 -5.89 13.25 -9.77
N PHE A 51 -6.83 12.33 -9.99
CA PHE A 51 -7.09 11.24 -9.05
C PHE A 51 -5.86 10.32 -8.88
N GLY A 52 -5.10 10.07 -9.95
CA GLY A 52 -3.86 9.30 -9.91
C GLY A 52 -2.81 9.96 -9.01
N MET A 53 -2.58 11.26 -9.18
CA MET A 53 -1.67 12.06 -8.35
C MET A 53 -2.14 12.08 -6.89
N ALA A 54 -3.42 12.33 -6.63
CA ALA A 54 -3.97 12.32 -5.29
C ALA A 54 -3.81 10.94 -4.62
N GLY A 55 -4.01 9.86 -5.37
CA GLY A 55 -3.80 8.49 -4.92
C GLY A 55 -2.35 8.22 -4.58
N PHE A 56 -1.42 8.67 -5.42
CA PHE A 56 0.02 8.58 -5.16
C PHE A 56 0.43 9.33 -3.88
N CYS A 57 -0.06 10.55 -3.69
CA CYS A 57 0.17 11.31 -2.45
C CYS A 57 -0.40 10.58 -1.22
N ALA A 58 -1.60 9.99 -1.32
CA ALA A 58 -2.20 9.23 -0.23
C ALA A 58 -1.38 7.98 0.12
N LEU A 59 -0.88 7.25 -0.88
CA LEU A 59 0.04 6.13 -0.68
C LEU A 59 1.34 6.58 0.00
N ALA A 60 1.91 7.70 -0.44
CA ALA A 60 3.11 8.27 0.16
C ALA A 60 2.90 8.60 1.65
N LEU A 61 1.73 9.12 2.04
CA LEU A 61 1.40 9.35 3.46
C LEU A 61 1.26 8.04 4.26
N ILE A 62 0.60 7.03 3.69
CA ILE A 62 0.38 5.72 4.35
C ILE A 62 1.71 4.97 4.54
N TYR A 63 2.54 4.87 3.50
CA TYR A 63 3.81 4.15 3.58
C TYR A 63 4.93 5.00 4.20
N GLY A 64 4.89 6.33 4.05
CA GLY A 64 5.79 7.25 4.74
C GLY A 64 5.71 7.12 6.25
N ARG A 65 4.50 6.95 6.80
CA ARG A 65 4.29 6.56 8.20
C ARG A 65 5.04 5.28 8.55
N SER A 66 4.94 4.24 7.72
CA SER A 66 5.59 2.95 7.94
C SER A 66 7.12 3.07 7.92
N ILE A 67 7.67 3.86 6.97
CA ILE A 67 9.10 4.16 6.89
C ILE A 67 9.56 4.95 8.13
N LEU A 68 8.81 5.98 8.53
CA LEU A 68 9.13 6.79 9.70
C LEU A 68 9.17 5.95 10.99
N LYS A 69 8.25 5.00 11.13
CA LYS A 69 8.27 3.98 12.21
C LYS A 69 9.51 3.09 12.17
N LEU A 70 10.00 2.75 10.97
CA LEU A 70 11.20 1.95 10.83
C LEU A 70 12.46 2.72 11.26
N ILE A 71 12.54 4.01 10.93
CA ILE A 71 13.68 4.89 11.23
C ILE A 71 13.74 5.26 12.72
N LEU A 72 12.61 5.58 13.36
CA LEU A 72 12.57 6.07 14.76
C LEU A 72 12.76 4.97 15.83
N ASN A 73 12.89 3.71 15.42
CA ASN A 73 13.37 2.57 16.21
C ASN A 73 12.68 2.34 17.58
N GLU A 74 11.34 2.49 17.65
CA GLU A 74 10.55 2.01 18.78
C GLU A 74 10.40 0.47 18.73
N GLY A 75 11.29 -0.25 19.43
CA GLY A 75 11.11 -1.67 19.79
C GLY A 75 11.18 -2.72 18.66
N THR A 76 11.11 -4.00 19.06
CA THR A 76 10.94 -5.16 18.16
C THR A 76 9.68 -4.98 17.32
N PHE A 77 9.67 -5.43 16.07
CA PHE A 77 8.69 -5.07 15.03
C PHE A 77 7.20 -5.21 15.44
N LEU A 78 6.89 -6.06 16.42
CA LEU A 78 5.54 -6.21 17.00
C LEU A 78 5.09 -5.00 17.84
N GLN A 79 6.01 -4.28 18.51
CA GLN A 79 5.73 -3.02 19.20
C GLN A 79 5.54 -1.84 18.22
N ARG A 80 6.18 -1.87 17.04
CA ARG A 80 6.15 -0.79 16.02
C ARG A 80 4.77 -0.44 15.46
N ILE A 81 3.80 -1.35 15.54
CA ILE A 81 2.48 -1.17 14.88
C ILE A 81 1.46 -0.55 15.84
N ILE A 82 1.80 -0.49 17.13
CA ILE A 82 0.92 -0.08 18.22
C ILE A 82 1.00 1.44 18.42
N PRO A 83 -0.11 2.17 18.59
CA PRO A 83 -0.07 3.53 19.11
C PRO A 83 0.38 3.47 20.58
N ASP A 84 1.51 4.08 20.91
CA ASP A 84 1.84 4.33 22.31
C ASP A 84 1.06 5.55 22.79
N ASP A 85 0.16 5.34 23.75
CA ASP A 85 -0.66 6.37 24.40
C ASP A 85 0.14 7.18 25.46
N HIS A 86 1.47 7.03 25.52
CA HIS A 86 2.31 7.78 26.43
C HIS A 86 2.72 9.12 25.80
N TYR A 87 1.91 10.13 26.10
CA TYR A 87 2.17 11.53 25.78
C TYR A 87 3.28 12.08 26.68
N ASP A 88 4.54 11.89 26.27
CA ASP A 88 5.66 12.54 26.94
C ASP A 88 5.88 13.94 26.33
N ARG A 89 6.01 14.97 27.18
CA ARG A 89 6.02 16.38 26.73
C ARG A 89 7.29 16.79 25.97
N SER A 90 8.29 15.89 25.91
CA SER A 90 9.62 16.10 25.31
C SER A 90 9.78 15.54 23.88
N LEU A 91 8.70 15.08 23.23
CA LEU A 91 8.75 14.40 21.92
C LEU A 91 9.33 15.27 20.79
N SER A 92 10.35 14.73 20.11
CA SER A 92 10.95 15.32 18.90
C SER A 92 9.91 15.54 17.79
N ALA A 93 10.16 16.51 16.89
CA ALA A 93 9.24 16.85 15.79
C ALA A 93 8.80 15.62 14.96
N SER A 94 9.72 14.67 14.74
CA SER A 94 9.45 13.41 14.03
C SER A 94 8.46 12.50 14.77
N ARG A 95 8.45 12.50 16.11
CA ARG A 95 7.49 11.71 16.91
C ARG A 95 6.10 12.36 16.93
N LYS A 96 6.02 13.69 16.95
CA LYS A 96 4.74 14.43 16.78
C LYS A 96 4.12 14.16 15.41
N LEU A 97 4.93 14.18 14.35
CA LEU A 97 4.50 13.82 13.00
C LEU A 97 4.01 12.37 12.95
N LEU A 98 4.72 11.44 13.58
CA LEU A 98 4.32 10.04 13.62
C LEU A 98 2.99 9.82 14.35
N ALA A 99 2.77 10.51 15.48
CA ALA A 99 1.50 10.46 16.21
C ALA A 99 0.33 10.98 15.37
N PHE A 100 0.55 12.09 14.65
CA PHE A 100 -0.43 12.64 13.70
C PHE A 100 -0.76 11.64 12.57
N LEU A 101 0.25 11.08 11.92
CA LEU A 101 0.09 10.09 10.85
C LEU A 101 -0.60 8.81 11.34
N ASN A 102 -0.32 8.36 12.56
CA ASN A 102 -1.01 7.22 13.18
C ASN A 102 -2.51 7.48 13.34
N ARG A 103 -2.89 8.69 13.79
CA ARG A 103 -4.29 9.06 14.03
C ARG A 103 -5.09 9.13 12.74
N THR A 104 -4.49 9.66 11.67
CA THR A 104 -5.18 9.88 10.39
C THR A 104 -5.16 8.67 9.46
N HIS A 105 -4.23 7.72 9.66
CA HIS A 105 -4.02 6.56 8.79
C HIS A 105 -5.29 5.81 8.40
N LYS A 106 -6.22 5.56 9.33
CA LYS A 106 -7.46 4.81 9.00
C LYS A 106 -8.33 5.55 7.99
N HIS A 107 -8.41 6.88 8.11
CA HIS A 107 -9.21 7.72 7.23
C HIS A 107 -8.49 7.90 5.89
N VAL A 108 -7.19 8.19 5.93
CA VAL A 108 -6.34 8.32 4.72
C VAL A 108 -6.33 7.00 3.93
N GLY A 109 -6.30 5.85 4.60
CA GLY A 109 -6.39 4.53 3.97
C GLY A 109 -7.71 4.30 3.24
N ALA A 110 -8.84 4.59 3.88
CA ALA A 110 -10.15 4.49 3.24
C ALA A 110 -10.27 5.44 2.04
N THR A 111 -9.83 6.70 2.20
CA THR A 111 -9.82 7.69 1.12
C THR A 111 -8.91 7.24 -0.04
N ALA A 112 -7.74 6.68 0.24
CA ALA A 112 -6.81 6.18 -0.78
C ALA A 112 -7.46 5.10 -1.64
N ILE A 113 -8.19 4.16 -1.03
CA ILE A 113 -8.89 3.10 -1.76
C ILE A 113 -9.91 3.70 -2.74
N VAL A 114 -10.73 4.65 -2.27
CA VAL A 114 -11.75 5.31 -3.11
C VAL A 114 -11.10 6.08 -4.25
N ILE A 115 -10.07 6.88 -3.96
CA ILE A 115 -9.36 7.68 -4.97
C ILE A 115 -8.72 6.78 -6.03
N MET A 116 -8.02 5.72 -5.61
CA MET A 116 -7.35 4.79 -6.53
C MET A 116 -8.33 3.98 -7.37
N ALA A 117 -9.45 3.52 -6.77
CA ALA A 117 -10.51 2.85 -7.51
C ALA A 117 -11.13 3.80 -8.54
N THR A 118 -11.38 5.05 -8.16
CA THR A 118 -11.91 6.09 -9.07
C THR A 118 -10.94 6.34 -10.23
N HIS A 119 -9.65 6.51 -9.94
CA HIS A 119 -8.61 6.63 -10.96
C HIS A 119 -8.65 5.47 -11.97
N ALA A 120 -8.67 4.23 -11.47
CA ALA A 120 -8.70 3.04 -12.30
C ALA A 120 -9.96 2.95 -13.20
N LEU A 121 -11.13 3.33 -12.67
CA LEU A 121 -12.37 3.36 -13.44
C LEU A 121 -12.36 4.45 -14.53
N LEU A 122 -11.83 5.64 -14.22
CA LEU A 122 -11.77 6.76 -15.16
C LEU A 122 -10.83 6.49 -16.35
N MET A 123 -9.79 5.67 -16.15
CA MET A 123 -8.89 5.22 -17.23
C MET A 123 -9.61 4.36 -18.29
N GLY A 124 -10.74 3.74 -17.93
CA GLY A 124 -11.61 3.02 -18.86
C GLY A 124 -11.07 1.65 -19.32
N PRO A 125 -11.91 0.88 -20.04
CA PRO A 125 -11.63 -0.51 -20.43
C PRO A 125 -10.43 -0.67 -21.38
N ALA A 126 -10.12 0.35 -22.19
CA ALA A 126 -9.01 0.31 -23.15
C ALA A 126 -7.63 0.13 -22.50
N ARG A 127 -7.50 0.43 -21.20
CA ARG A 127 -6.25 0.28 -20.43
C ARG A 127 -6.25 -0.93 -19.51
N TRP A 128 -7.24 -1.82 -19.65
CA TRP A 128 -7.33 -3.04 -18.84
C TRP A 128 -6.24 -4.01 -19.26
N ASN A 129 -5.35 -4.27 -18.31
CA ASN A 129 -4.30 -5.27 -18.42
C ASN A 129 -4.29 -6.10 -17.13
N PRO A 130 -3.61 -7.26 -17.11
CA PRO A 130 -3.55 -8.11 -15.92
C PRO A 130 -3.03 -7.41 -14.66
N PHE A 131 -2.14 -6.42 -14.77
CA PHE A 131 -1.69 -5.64 -13.62
C PHE A 131 -2.79 -4.76 -13.05
N LEU A 132 -3.58 -4.07 -13.90
CA LEU A 132 -4.69 -3.25 -13.44
C LEU A 132 -5.75 -4.09 -12.70
N ILE A 133 -6.12 -5.24 -13.27
CA ILE A 133 -7.06 -6.18 -12.64
C ILE A 133 -6.52 -6.64 -11.28
N SER A 134 -5.23 -6.99 -11.22
CA SER A 134 -4.58 -7.39 -9.97
C SER A 134 -4.57 -6.27 -8.92
N VAL A 135 -4.29 -5.03 -9.34
CA VAL A 135 -4.35 -3.86 -8.45
C VAL A 135 -5.75 -3.66 -7.89
N LEU A 136 -6.79 -3.77 -8.71
CA LEU A 136 -8.19 -3.64 -8.27
C LEU A 136 -8.58 -4.73 -7.27
N CYS A 137 -8.20 -5.99 -7.53
CA CYS A 137 -8.42 -7.09 -6.59
C CYS A 137 -7.68 -6.85 -5.26
N LEU A 138 -6.43 -6.40 -5.32
CA LEU A 138 -5.64 -6.10 -4.12
C LEU A 138 -6.20 -4.89 -3.34
N LEU A 139 -6.70 -3.86 -4.02
CA LEU A 139 -7.37 -2.72 -3.41
C LEU A 139 -8.67 -3.11 -2.71
N ALA A 140 -9.50 -3.92 -3.37
CA ALA A 140 -10.70 -4.48 -2.77
C ALA A 140 -10.35 -5.32 -1.52
N TRP A 141 -9.32 -6.16 -1.64
CA TRP A 141 -8.79 -6.91 -0.51
C TRP A 141 -8.29 -6.00 0.63
N GLN A 142 -7.57 -4.92 0.33
CA GLN A 142 -7.14 -3.94 1.35
C GLN A 142 -8.34 -3.32 2.08
N GLY A 143 -9.39 -2.96 1.35
CA GLY A 143 -10.60 -2.40 1.92
C GLY A 143 -11.31 -3.37 2.85
N ILE A 144 -11.59 -4.58 2.36
CA ILE A 144 -12.27 -5.64 3.13
C ILE A 144 -11.45 -5.98 4.37
N PHE A 145 -10.14 -6.18 4.22
CA PHE A 145 -9.26 -6.51 5.32
C PHE A 145 -9.12 -5.36 6.33
N GLY A 146 -9.08 -4.11 5.86
CA GLY A 146 -9.10 -2.92 6.70
C GLY A 146 -10.37 -2.82 7.55
N ILE A 147 -11.54 -3.05 6.94
CA ILE A 147 -12.83 -3.08 7.65
C ILE A 147 -12.85 -4.22 8.66
N PHE A 148 -12.41 -5.42 8.26
CA PHE A 148 -12.32 -6.57 9.14
C PHE A 148 -11.49 -6.26 10.40
N LEU A 149 -10.34 -5.59 10.26
CA LEU A 149 -9.51 -5.21 11.39
C LEU A 149 -10.19 -4.19 12.32
N VAL A 150 -10.89 -3.21 11.76
CA VAL A 150 -11.62 -2.19 12.54
C VAL A 150 -12.81 -2.79 13.29
N VAL A 151 -13.55 -3.71 12.67
CA VAL A 151 -14.76 -4.31 13.24
C VAL A 151 -14.43 -5.42 14.24
N ARG A 152 -13.46 -6.28 13.92
CA ARG A 152 -13.25 -7.53 14.67
C ARG A 152 -12.36 -7.37 15.90
N PHE A 153 -11.46 -6.38 15.90
CA PHE A 153 -10.41 -6.26 16.90
C PHE A 153 -10.40 -4.88 17.59
N PRO A 154 -10.66 -4.80 18.91
CA PRO A 154 -10.35 -3.59 19.67
C PRO A 154 -8.84 -3.32 19.63
N ILE A 155 -8.44 -2.05 19.61
CA ILE A 155 -7.05 -1.55 19.43
C ILE A 155 -6.05 -2.31 20.31
N ASN A 156 -6.48 -2.68 21.52
CA ASN A 156 -5.67 -3.33 22.55
C ASN A 156 -5.33 -4.79 22.20
N THR A 157 -6.13 -5.44 21.35
CA THR A 157 -5.93 -6.83 20.89
C THR A 157 -5.22 -6.94 19.54
N LEU A 158 -5.21 -5.86 18.73
CA LEU A 158 -4.40 -5.77 17.51
C LEU A 158 -2.91 -5.96 17.80
N LYS A 159 -2.46 -5.55 18.99
CA LYS A 159 -1.08 -5.71 19.49
C LYS A 159 -0.59 -7.17 19.42
N LYS A 160 -1.48 -8.15 19.65
CA LYS A 160 -1.17 -9.59 19.57
C LYS A 160 -1.16 -10.13 18.15
N HIS A 161 -1.73 -9.40 17.19
CA HIS A 161 -1.96 -9.85 15.80
C HIS A 161 -1.04 -9.15 14.79
N GLY A 162 0.18 -8.73 15.18
CA GLY A 162 1.12 -8.03 14.29
C GLY A 162 1.45 -8.73 12.96
N ARG A 163 1.15 -10.04 12.82
CA ARG A 163 1.18 -10.77 11.54
C ARG A 163 0.15 -10.30 10.52
N MET A 164 -1.02 -9.81 10.95
CA MET A 164 -2.06 -9.31 10.04
C MET A 164 -1.69 -7.97 9.43
N ALA A 165 -1.08 -7.08 10.22
CA ALA A 165 -0.54 -5.82 9.70
C ALA A 165 0.63 -6.04 8.73
N HIS A 166 1.37 -7.16 8.87
CA HIS A 166 2.34 -7.56 7.85
C HIS A 166 1.67 -7.87 6.53
N ALA A 167 0.58 -8.63 6.53
CA ALA A 167 -0.12 -8.99 5.31
C ALA A 167 -0.52 -7.76 4.49
N GLN A 168 -0.96 -6.67 5.15
CA GLN A 168 -1.25 -5.38 4.50
C GLN A 168 -0.02 -4.73 3.84
N LEU A 169 1.15 -4.82 4.48
CA LEU A 169 2.39 -4.31 3.90
C LEU A 169 2.81 -5.10 2.66
N TYR A 170 2.73 -6.44 2.69
CA TYR A 170 3.04 -7.30 1.55
C TYR A 170 2.13 -7.01 0.35
N THR A 171 0.83 -6.94 0.57
CA THR A 171 -0.14 -6.55 -0.47
C THR A 171 0.07 -5.12 -0.95
N GLY A 172 0.52 -4.24 -0.07
CA GLY A 172 0.86 -2.86 -0.39
C GLY A 172 2.03 -2.75 -1.36
N VAL A 173 3.08 -3.53 -1.13
CA VAL A 173 4.21 -3.66 -2.06
C VAL A 173 3.73 -4.19 -3.41
N MET A 174 2.88 -5.24 -3.43
CA MET A 174 2.33 -5.77 -4.68
C MET A 174 1.54 -4.71 -5.46
N ILE A 175 0.68 -3.93 -4.79
CA ILE A 175 -0.06 -2.83 -5.42
C ILE A 175 0.91 -1.84 -6.07
N GLY A 176 1.96 -1.44 -5.36
CA GLY A 176 2.95 -0.49 -5.89
C GLY A 176 3.69 -1.04 -7.12
N VAL A 177 4.15 -2.29 -7.06
CA VAL A 177 4.85 -2.93 -8.17
C VAL A 177 3.93 -3.10 -9.38
N PHE A 178 2.73 -3.63 -9.19
CA PHE A 178 1.78 -3.85 -10.28
C PHE A 178 1.30 -2.53 -10.89
N ALA A 179 1.07 -1.49 -10.08
CA ALA A 179 0.74 -0.17 -10.59
C ALA A 179 1.88 0.39 -11.45
N ALA A 180 3.13 0.26 -11.01
CA ALA A 180 4.29 0.71 -11.77
C ALA A 180 4.39 0.01 -13.15
N PHE A 181 4.37 -1.32 -13.17
CA PHE A 181 4.42 -2.07 -14.44
C PHE A 181 3.18 -1.86 -15.31
N GLY A 182 2.00 -1.76 -14.69
CA GLY A 182 0.76 -1.47 -15.39
C GLY A 182 0.78 -0.12 -16.10
N HIS A 183 1.35 0.93 -15.46
CA HIS A 183 1.53 2.24 -16.09
C HIS A 183 2.54 2.21 -17.24
N LEU A 184 3.61 1.39 -17.16
CA LEU A 184 4.57 1.23 -18.25
C LEU A 184 3.97 0.54 -19.48
N LEU A 185 2.91 -0.25 -19.31
CA LEU A 185 2.22 -0.94 -20.40
C LEU A 185 1.17 -0.09 -21.10
N VAL A 186 0.95 1.15 -20.67
CA VAL A 186 -0.15 1.99 -21.18
C VAL A 186 0.40 3.07 -22.09
#